data_AF-A0A087SUB3-F1
#
_entry.id   AF-A0A087SUB3-F1
#
_cell.length_a   1.000
_cell.length_b   1.000
_cell.length_c   1.000
_cell.angle_alpha   90.00
_cell.angle_beta   90.00
_cell.angle_gamma   90.00
#
_symmetry.space_group_name_H-M   'P 1'
#
loop_
_entity.id
_entity.type
_entity.pdbx_description
1 polymer ?
#
loop_
_entity_poly.entity_id
_entity_poly.type
_entity_poly.pdbx_seq_one_letter_code
_entity_poly.pdbx_strand_id
1 'polypeptide(L)'
;MYGLVARSAACESLCEVAARLAAARGPLASLLSPGDSAALDAFFGEGLAAAGDALRHVSDAGVRLLLSLGWLAEAVAGTNYALAEPPTRHQPWVDQLLRQLGVFADRVAHACVLDSVARVRSCSLEGRAAMTLDVQGVAHGLRRLAPLPVGAQAGLARADAYVKAFYIPVGELTQWALAHPEYTREQILALTACIADSSGLRRKERAALLAQMEAALHDPGRQGP
;
A
#
# COMPACT_ATOMS: atom_id res chain seq x y z
N MET A 1 -3.94 -9.79 -1.88
CA MET A 1 -4.93 -9.29 -0.90
C MET A 1 -6.16 -8.77 -1.64
N TYR A 2 -6.82 -9.63 -2.42
CA TYR A 2 -7.98 -9.22 -3.21
C TYR A 2 -9.20 -9.07 -2.30
N GLY A 3 -9.87 -7.93 -2.38
CA GLY A 3 -11.17 -7.71 -1.72
C GLY A 3 -11.13 -7.20 -0.28
N LEU A 4 -9.97 -6.86 0.32
CA LEU A 4 -9.96 -6.24 1.67
C LEU A 4 -10.73 -4.91 1.65
N VAL A 5 -10.48 -4.05 0.67
CA VAL A 5 -11.21 -2.78 0.47
C VAL A 5 -12.72 -3.03 0.33
N ALA A 6 -13.12 -4.00 -0.48
CA ALA A 6 -14.53 -4.35 -0.67
C ALA A 6 -15.16 -4.91 0.61
N ARG A 7 -14.42 -5.71 1.40
CA ARG A 7 -14.88 -6.26 2.69
C ARG A 7 -14.99 -5.17 3.75
N SER A 8 -14.03 -4.26 3.84
CA SER A 8 -14.08 -3.10 4.73
C SER A 8 -15.28 -2.22 4.39
N ALA A 9 -15.47 -1.87 3.11
CA ALA A 9 -16.62 -1.07 2.66
C ALA A 9 -17.97 -1.78 2.92
N ALA A 10 -18.04 -3.11 2.73
CA ALA A 10 -19.22 -3.90 3.05
C ALA A 10 -19.53 -3.92 4.55
N CYS A 11 -18.51 -4.10 5.39
CA CYS A 11 -18.67 -4.07 6.85
C CYS A 11 -19.06 -2.68 7.36
N GLU A 12 -18.48 -1.60 6.80
CA GLU A 12 -18.89 -0.22 7.10
C GLU A 12 -20.35 0.03 6.71
N SER A 13 -20.76 -0.45 5.53
CA SER A 13 -22.16 -0.37 5.09
C SER A 13 -23.09 -1.15 6.02
N LEU A 14 -22.68 -2.33 6.48
CA LEU A 14 -23.43 -3.12 7.47
C LEU A 14 -23.54 -2.39 8.81
N CYS A 15 -22.47 -1.76 9.30
CA CYS A 15 -22.49 -0.95 10.51
C CYS A 15 -23.45 0.24 10.39
N GLU A 16 -23.48 0.91 9.25
CA GLU A 16 -24.39 2.03 8.98
C GLU A 16 -25.85 1.57 8.94
N VAL A 17 -26.14 0.46 8.24
CA VAL A 17 -27.47 -0.15 8.24
C VAL A 17 -27.88 -0.56 9.66
N ALA A 18 -26.94 -1.14 10.41
CA ALA A 18 -27.15 -1.54 11.79
C ALA A 18 -27.49 -0.32 12.67
N ALA A 19 -26.75 0.78 12.55
CA ALA A 19 -27.01 2.02 13.29
C ALA A 19 -28.40 2.60 12.97
N ARG A 20 -28.81 2.58 11.70
CA ARG A 20 -30.16 3.03 11.29
C ARG A 20 -31.26 2.15 11.86
N LEU A 21 -31.06 0.84 11.85
CA LEU A 21 -32.00 -0.11 12.46
C LEU A 21 -32.08 0.07 13.97
N ALA A 22 -30.95 0.31 14.66
CA ALA A 22 -30.92 0.62 16.10
C ALA A 22 -31.79 1.84 16.42
N ALA A 23 -31.63 2.93 15.66
CA ALA A 23 -32.41 4.15 15.82
C ALA A 23 -33.91 3.93 15.54
N ALA A 24 -34.23 2.98 14.66
CA ALA A 24 -35.61 2.61 14.32
C ALA A 24 -36.25 1.58 15.29
N ARG A 25 -35.56 1.12 16.35
CA ARG A 25 -36.07 0.06 17.24
C ARG A 25 -37.45 0.39 17.83
N GLY A 26 -37.65 1.61 18.33
CA GLY A 26 -38.93 2.04 18.92
C GLY A 26 -40.09 2.00 17.91
N PRO A 27 -39.97 2.66 16.75
CA PRO A 27 -40.95 2.56 15.67
C PRO A 27 -41.22 1.12 15.21
N LEU A 28 -40.17 0.29 15.08
CA LEU A 28 -40.32 -1.11 14.67
C LEU A 28 -41.07 -1.93 15.72
N ALA A 29 -40.79 -1.72 17.01
CA ALA A 29 -41.49 -2.37 18.10
C ALA A 29 -43.00 -2.06 18.10
N SER A 30 -43.39 -0.82 17.74
CA SER A 30 -44.80 -0.44 17.65
C SER A 30 -45.58 -1.08 16.49
N LEU A 31 -44.88 -1.61 15.49
CA LEU A 31 -45.47 -2.26 14.31
C LEU A 31 -45.58 -3.79 14.47
N LEU A 32 -44.94 -4.37 15.48
CA LEU A 32 -44.86 -5.81 15.69
C LEU A 32 -45.89 -6.29 16.70
N SER A 33 -46.25 -7.57 16.61
CA SER A 33 -47.17 -8.19 17.55
C SER A 33 -46.47 -8.49 18.88
N PRO A 34 -47.18 -8.55 20.03
CA PRO A 34 -46.57 -8.82 21.33
C PRO A 34 -45.79 -10.14 21.41
N GLY A 35 -46.09 -11.12 20.54
CA GLY A 35 -45.38 -12.39 20.45
C GLY A 35 -43.99 -12.29 19.82
N ASP A 36 -43.68 -11.19 19.13
CA ASP A 36 -42.43 -11.01 18.38
C ASP A 36 -41.34 -10.27 19.19
N SER A 37 -41.66 -9.81 20.40
CA SER A 37 -40.74 -9.00 21.23
C SER A 37 -39.43 -9.72 21.52
N ALA A 38 -39.47 -11.04 21.78
CA ALA A 38 -38.28 -11.83 22.04
C ALA A 38 -37.37 -11.95 20.80
N ALA A 39 -37.96 -12.06 19.62
CA ALA A 39 -37.22 -12.10 18.35
C ALA A 39 -36.59 -10.74 18.04
N LEU A 40 -37.31 -9.65 18.34
CA LEU A 40 -36.80 -8.28 18.21
C LEU A 40 -35.61 -8.03 19.14
N ASP A 41 -35.72 -8.44 20.41
CA ASP A 41 -34.66 -8.28 21.40
C ASP A 41 -33.41 -9.10 21.04
N ALA A 42 -33.58 -10.33 20.55
CA ALA A 42 -32.47 -11.15 20.05
C ALA A 42 -31.81 -10.53 18.81
N PHE A 43 -32.61 -10.01 17.86
CA PHE A 43 -32.10 -9.33 16.68
C PHE A 43 -31.24 -8.10 17.03
N PHE A 44 -31.72 -7.25 17.96
CA PHE A 44 -30.99 -6.06 18.40
C PHE A 44 -29.83 -6.36 19.36
N GLY A 45 -29.93 -7.43 20.15
CA GLY A 45 -28.90 -7.82 21.12
C GLY A 45 -27.71 -8.56 20.50
N GLU A 46 -27.98 -9.48 19.57
CA GLU A 46 -26.95 -10.37 19.01
C GLU A 46 -26.71 -10.09 17.52
N GLY A 47 -27.79 -10.02 16.72
CA GLY A 47 -27.68 -9.84 15.27
C GLY A 47 -27.09 -8.50 14.86
N LEU A 48 -27.47 -7.44 15.56
CA LEU A 48 -27.00 -6.09 15.27
C LEU A 48 -25.59 -5.82 15.80
N ALA A 49 -25.25 -6.39 16.96
CA ALA A 49 -23.92 -6.31 17.55
C ALA A 49 -22.85 -7.00 16.66
N ALA A 50 -23.23 -8.09 16.00
CA ALA A 50 -22.35 -8.84 15.09
C ALA A 50 -21.83 -8.01 13.90
N ALA A 51 -22.52 -6.94 13.48
CA ALA A 51 -22.05 -6.06 12.41
C ALA A 51 -20.76 -5.31 12.80
N GLY A 52 -20.69 -4.81 14.03
CA GLY A 52 -19.50 -4.14 14.56
C GLY A 52 -18.33 -5.11 14.75
N ASP A 53 -18.62 -6.32 15.22
CA ASP A 53 -17.60 -7.37 15.38
C ASP A 53 -17.04 -7.83 14.04
N ALA A 54 -17.86 -7.92 13.00
CA ALA A 54 -17.42 -8.22 11.64
C ALA A 54 -16.43 -7.18 11.10
N LEU A 55 -16.73 -5.88 11.26
CA LEU A 55 -15.83 -4.80 10.83
C LEU A 55 -14.49 -4.86 11.58
N ARG A 56 -14.55 -5.07 12.90
CA ARG A 56 -13.35 -5.19 13.74
C ARG A 56 -12.50 -6.39 13.30
N HIS A 57 -13.13 -7.54 13.08
CA HIS A 57 -12.42 -8.74 12.68
C HIS A 57 -11.77 -8.61 11.29
N VAL A 58 -12.46 -8.01 10.32
CA VAL A 58 -11.90 -7.72 8.99
C VAL A 58 -10.71 -6.75 9.09
N SER A 59 -10.83 -5.71 9.90
CA SER A 59 -9.78 -4.71 10.10
C SER A 59 -8.56 -5.30 10.81
N ASP A 60 -8.77 -6.05 11.90
CA ASP A 60 -7.72 -6.72 12.65
C ASP A 60 -6.98 -7.78 11.82
N ALA A 61 -7.72 -8.56 11.03
CA ALA A 61 -7.14 -9.51 10.10
C ALA A 61 -6.32 -8.78 9.01
N GLY A 62 -6.83 -7.68 8.48
CA GLY A 62 -6.11 -6.83 7.53
C GLY A 62 -4.80 -6.32 8.10
N VAL A 63 -4.84 -5.75 9.30
CA VAL A 63 -3.65 -5.26 10.03
C VAL A 63 -2.64 -6.38 10.27
N ARG A 64 -3.07 -7.57 10.72
CA ARG A 64 -2.17 -8.70 10.98
C ARG A 64 -1.57 -9.32 9.70
N LEU A 65 -2.27 -9.23 8.57
CA LEU A 65 -1.77 -9.68 7.28
C LEU A 65 -0.80 -8.67 6.64
N LEU A 66 -1.05 -7.38 6.85
CA LEU A 66 -0.24 -6.27 6.33
C LEU A 66 0.98 -5.99 7.19
N LEU A 67 0.85 -6.14 8.51
CA LEU A 67 1.87 -5.86 9.53
C LEU A 67 2.12 -7.11 10.37
N SER A 68 3.38 -7.49 10.53
CA SER A 68 3.75 -8.63 11.40
C SER A 68 3.67 -8.23 12.88
N LEU A 69 2.46 -8.19 13.44
CA LEU A 69 2.16 -7.73 14.80
C LEU A 69 1.76 -8.83 15.80
N GLY A 70 1.90 -10.11 15.44
CA GLY A 70 1.54 -11.23 16.31
C GLY A 70 2.24 -11.23 17.69
N TRP A 71 3.37 -10.52 17.80
CA TRP A 71 4.16 -10.38 19.03
C TRP A 71 3.64 -9.28 19.98
N LEU A 72 2.79 -8.37 19.52
CA LEU A 72 2.50 -7.12 20.25
C LEU A 72 1.75 -7.36 21.57
N ALA A 73 0.74 -8.24 21.57
CA ALA A 73 -0.07 -8.50 22.75
C ALA A 73 0.77 -9.05 23.91
N GLU A 74 1.60 -10.06 23.64
CA GLU A 74 2.51 -10.65 24.63
C GLU A 74 3.58 -9.65 25.10
N ALA A 75 4.12 -8.82 24.20
CA ALA A 75 5.11 -7.82 24.57
C ALA A 75 4.54 -6.74 25.51
N VAL A 76 3.29 -6.31 25.27
CA VAL A 76 2.59 -5.36 26.15
C VAL A 76 2.25 -6.03 27.49
N ALA A 77 1.68 -7.24 27.47
CA ALA A 77 1.29 -7.98 28.66
C ALA A 77 2.49 -8.32 29.56
N GLY A 78 3.65 -8.62 28.97
CA GLY A 78 4.90 -8.88 29.69
C GLY A 78 5.60 -7.64 30.24
N THR A 79 5.08 -6.43 29.98
CA THR A 79 5.69 -5.18 30.47
C THR A 79 5.24 -4.86 31.89
N ASN A 80 6.18 -4.59 32.80
CA ASN A 80 5.84 -4.12 34.14
C ASN A 80 5.42 -2.64 34.13
N TYR A 81 4.15 -2.38 34.39
CA TYR A 81 3.60 -1.03 34.52
C TYR A 81 3.43 -0.57 35.99
N ALA A 82 3.72 -1.43 36.97
CA ALA A 82 3.72 -1.06 38.39
C ALA A 82 5.03 -0.34 38.74
N LEU A 83 5.19 0.88 38.22
CA LEU A 83 6.39 1.70 38.37
C LEU A 83 6.31 2.55 39.63
N ALA A 84 7.44 2.66 40.35
CA ALA A 84 7.54 3.52 41.54
C ALA A 84 7.71 5.00 41.18
N GLU A 85 8.25 5.28 39.99
CA GLU A 85 8.52 6.63 39.49
C GLU A 85 8.09 6.76 38.01
N PRO A 86 7.77 7.98 37.54
CA PRO A 86 7.44 8.21 36.14
C PRO A 86 8.61 7.89 35.19
N PRO A 87 8.39 7.15 34.09
CA PRO A 87 9.44 6.85 33.13
C PRO A 87 9.79 8.07 32.26
N THR A 88 11.05 8.16 31.83
CA THR A 88 11.56 9.21 30.94
C THR A 88 11.49 8.85 29.45
N ARG A 89 11.13 7.59 29.13
CA ARG A 89 11.04 7.04 27.77
C ARG A 89 9.90 6.02 27.68
N HIS A 90 9.43 5.78 26.47
CA HIS A 90 8.47 4.71 26.19
C HIS A 90 9.09 3.31 26.25
N GLN A 91 8.23 2.30 26.27
CA GLN A 91 8.62 0.90 26.39
C GLN A 91 9.17 0.35 25.07
N PRO A 92 10.10 -0.64 25.08
CA PRO A 92 10.78 -1.12 23.87
C PRO A 92 9.84 -1.65 22.77
N TRP A 93 8.67 -2.18 23.15
CA TRP A 93 7.66 -2.65 22.20
C TRP A 93 7.12 -1.52 21.31
N VAL A 94 7.14 -0.26 21.79
CA VAL A 94 6.73 0.91 21.01
C VAL A 94 7.68 1.12 19.84
N ASP A 95 8.99 1.09 20.07
CA ASP A 95 9.98 1.22 18.98
C ASP A 95 9.88 0.05 17.99
N GLN A 96 9.60 -1.15 18.48
CA GLN A 96 9.40 -2.31 17.61
C GLN A 96 8.14 -2.18 16.75
N LEU A 97 7.05 -1.65 17.29
CA LEU A 97 5.82 -1.36 16.56
C LEU A 97 6.08 -0.30 15.48
N LEU A 98 6.76 0.79 15.83
CA LEU A 98 7.14 1.84 14.89
C LEU A 98 8.05 1.31 13.76
N ARG A 99 8.97 0.39 14.06
CA ARG A 99 9.77 -0.31 13.04
C ARG A 99 8.91 -1.13 12.09
N GLN A 100 7.90 -1.85 12.57
CA GLN A 100 7.00 -2.64 11.71
C GLN A 100 6.17 -1.75 10.78
N LEU A 101 5.66 -0.63 11.29
CA LEU A 101 5.00 0.40 10.45
C LEU A 101 5.97 0.96 9.40
N GLY A 102 7.23 1.15 9.79
CA GLY A 102 8.29 1.58 8.90
C GLY A 102 8.58 0.60 7.76
N VAL A 103 8.72 -0.69 8.06
CA VAL A 103 8.91 -1.76 7.06
C VAL A 103 7.71 -1.83 6.11
N PHE A 104 6.50 -1.64 6.61
CA PHE A 104 5.32 -1.58 5.77
C PHE A 104 5.35 -0.39 4.80
N ALA A 105 5.67 0.81 5.30
CA ALA A 105 5.82 1.99 4.46
C ALA A 105 6.92 1.81 3.41
N ASP A 106 8.03 1.15 3.77
CA ASP A 106 9.12 0.79 2.86
C ASP A 106 8.64 -0.15 1.74
N ARG A 107 7.89 -1.21 2.08
CA ARG A 107 7.30 -2.11 1.09
C ARG A 107 6.33 -1.39 0.15
N VAL A 108 5.51 -0.48 0.66
CA VAL A 108 4.62 0.34 -0.19
C VAL A 108 5.45 1.17 -1.17
N ALA A 109 6.50 1.84 -0.69
CA ALA A 109 7.37 2.67 -1.51
C ALA A 109 8.10 1.87 -2.61
N HIS A 110 8.77 0.77 -2.25
CA HIS A 110 9.59 -0.01 -3.19
C HIS A 110 8.76 -0.97 -4.03
N ALA A 111 7.98 -1.86 -3.41
CA ALA A 111 7.34 -2.97 -4.12
C ALA A 111 6.00 -2.58 -4.77
N CYS A 112 5.33 -1.52 -4.28
CA CYS A 112 4.05 -1.12 -4.85
C CYS A 112 4.20 0.06 -5.80
N VAL A 113 4.81 1.17 -5.38
CA VAL A 113 4.84 2.40 -6.19
C VAL A 113 5.75 2.24 -7.40
N LEU A 114 7.02 1.84 -7.21
CA LEU A 114 7.97 1.68 -8.31
C LEU A 114 7.48 0.65 -9.35
N ASP A 115 7.03 -0.52 -8.90
CA ASP A 115 6.51 -1.55 -9.80
C ASP A 115 5.24 -1.10 -10.53
N SER A 116 4.41 -0.27 -9.90
CA SER A 116 3.22 0.28 -10.56
C SER A 116 3.58 1.30 -11.64
N VAL A 117 4.49 2.23 -11.37
CA VAL A 117 4.93 3.21 -12.39
C VAL A 117 5.69 2.53 -13.53
N ALA A 118 6.42 1.45 -13.25
CA ALA A 118 7.09 0.65 -14.27
C ALA A 118 6.12 -0.10 -15.19
N ARG A 119 4.86 -0.32 -14.76
CA ARG A 119 3.81 -0.96 -15.59
C ARG A 119 3.13 0.00 -16.56
N VAL A 120 3.41 1.30 -16.49
CA VAL A 120 2.88 2.29 -17.44
C VAL A 120 3.43 2.00 -18.84
N ARG A 121 2.54 1.80 -19.81
CA ARG A 121 2.88 1.38 -21.18
C ARG A 121 3.00 2.52 -22.19
N SER A 122 2.55 3.71 -21.83
CA SER A 122 2.62 4.90 -22.66
C SER A 122 2.67 6.12 -21.77
N CYS A 123 3.56 7.07 -22.05
CA CYS A 123 3.71 8.25 -21.23
C CYS A 123 4.06 9.48 -22.08
N SER A 124 3.18 10.48 -22.09
CA SER A 124 3.44 11.79 -22.72
C SER A 124 4.33 12.66 -21.83
N LEU A 125 4.78 13.82 -22.34
CA LEU A 125 5.54 14.78 -21.55
C LEU A 125 4.77 15.27 -20.32
N GLU A 126 3.49 15.59 -20.51
CA GLU A 126 2.56 16.01 -19.46
C GLU A 126 2.26 14.84 -18.50
N GLY A 127 2.11 13.62 -19.05
CA GLY A 127 1.91 12.41 -18.25
C GLY A 127 3.05 12.13 -17.27
N ARG A 128 4.29 12.42 -17.65
CA ARG A 128 5.46 12.30 -16.75
C ARG A 128 5.39 13.27 -15.57
N ALA A 129 4.95 14.51 -15.82
CA ALA A 129 4.75 15.48 -14.76
C ALA A 129 3.63 15.02 -13.80
N ALA A 130 2.55 14.45 -14.33
CA ALA A 130 1.50 13.84 -13.52
C ALA A 130 2.02 12.67 -12.67
N MET A 131 2.81 11.75 -13.26
CA MET A 131 3.44 10.65 -12.50
C MET A 131 4.33 11.14 -11.37
N THR A 132 5.08 12.23 -11.58
CA THR A 132 5.91 12.85 -10.54
C THR A 132 5.04 13.38 -9.41
N LEU A 133 3.95 14.07 -9.75
CA LEU A 133 2.99 14.59 -8.77
C LEU A 133 2.32 13.46 -7.98
N ASP A 134 1.98 12.34 -8.64
CA ASP A 134 1.40 11.16 -8.00
C ASP A 134 2.35 10.54 -6.96
N VAL A 135 3.63 10.33 -7.35
CA VAL A 135 4.66 9.81 -6.43
C VAL A 135 4.87 10.75 -5.25
N GLN A 136 4.87 12.07 -5.49
CA GLN A 136 4.96 13.07 -4.42
C GLN A 136 3.74 13.06 -3.49
N GLY A 137 2.53 12.88 -4.05
CA GLY A 137 1.29 12.74 -3.29
C GLY A 137 1.33 11.54 -2.36
N VAL A 138 1.79 10.39 -2.86
CA VAL A 138 2.01 9.18 -2.03
C VAL A 138 3.05 9.45 -0.94
N ALA A 139 4.18 10.07 -1.30
CA ALA A 139 5.22 10.40 -0.33
C ALA A 139 4.70 11.31 0.79
N HIS A 140 3.90 12.32 0.45
CA HIS A 140 3.28 13.21 1.43
C HIS A 140 2.28 12.46 2.31
N GLY A 141 1.42 11.62 1.72
CA GLY A 141 0.46 10.80 2.45
C GLY A 141 1.13 9.85 3.45
N LEU A 142 2.19 9.15 3.04
CA LEU A 142 2.92 8.25 3.93
C LEU A 142 3.63 8.99 5.07
N ARG A 143 4.19 10.18 4.83
CA ARG A 143 4.78 11.03 5.89
C ARG A 143 3.76 11.48 6.94
N ARG A 144 2.47 11.62 6.57
CA ARG A 144 1.41 11.96 7.53
C ARG A 144 1.03 10.80 8.43
N LEU A 145 1.23 9.55 7.99
CA LEU A 145 0.89 8.36 8.77
C LEU A 145 1.97 8.03 9.81
N ALA A 146 3.24 8.27 9.49
CA ALA A 146 4.37 8.15 10.41
C ALA A 146 5.59 8.90 9.86
N PRO A 147 6.55 9.32 10.70
CA PRO A 147 7.87 9.71 10.20
C PRO A 147 8.44 8.53 9.39
N LEU A 148 8.55 8.73 8.08
CA LEU A 148 9.01 7.70 7.16
C LEU A 148 10.43 7.27 7.53
N PRO A 149 10.70 5.97 7.71
CA PRO A 149 12.06 5.48 7.83
C PRO A 149 12.90 5.84 6.61
N VAL A 150 14.22 5.88 6.79
CA VAL A 150 15.19 6.18 5.73
C VAL A 150 15.01 5.28 4.50
N GLY A 151 14.73 3.99 4.70
CA GLY A 151 14.47 3.05 3.60
C GLY A 151 13.28 3.46 2.73
N ALA A 152 12.13 3.78 3.35
CA ALA A 152 10.92 4.15 2.63
C ALA A 152 11.10 5.47 1.86
N GLN A 153 11.84 6.42 2.43
CA GLN A 153 12.21 7.65 1.75
C GLN A 153 13.09 7.36 0.53
N ALA A 154 14.08 6.48 0.67
CA ALA A 154 14.94 6.07 -0.43
C ALA A 154 14.17 5.34 -1.54
N GLY A 155 13.15 4.54 -1.19
CA GLY A 155 12.29 3.88 -2.18
C GLY A 155 11.43 4.83 -2.99
N LEU A 156 10.81 5.82 -2.33
CA LEU A 156 10.06 6.87 -3.02
C LEU A 156 10.98 7.73 -3.90
N ALA A 157 12.19 8.04 -3.42
CA ALA A 157 13.19 8.76 -4.20
C ALA A 157 13.64 7.94 -5.43
N ARG A 158 13.76 6.62 -5.30
CA ARG A 158 14.03 5.71 -6.42
C ARG A 158 12.90 5.69 -7.43
N ALA A 159 11.64 5.64 -6.98
CA ALA A 159 10.49 5.74 -7.88
C ALA A 159 10.45 7.08 -8.64
N ASP A 160 10.70 8.19 -7.95
CA ASP A 160 10.80 9.52 -8.57
C ASP A 160 11.96 9.60 -9.58
N ALA A 161 13.13 9.05 -9.24
CA ALA A 161 14.26 8.96 -10.16
C ALA A 161 13.95 8.11 -11.40
N TYR A 162 13.21 7.01 -11.24
CA TYR A 162 12.72 6.20 -12.36
C TYR A 162 11.77 6.99 -13.27
N VAL A 163 10.84 7.78 -12.71
CA VAL A 163 9.96 8.66 -13.51
C VAL A 163 10.78 9.68 -14.31
N LYS A 164 11.83 10.24 -13.71
CA LYS A 164 12.76 11.16 -14.39
C LYS A 164 13.56 10.48 -15.50
N ALA A 165 13.76 9.17 -15.42
CA ALA A 165 14.47 8.41 -16.46
C ALA A 165 13.72 8.40 -17.81
N PHE A 166 12.41 8.65 -17.83
CA PHE A 166 11.67 8.77 -19.10
C PHE A 166 12.09 9.99 -19.94
N TYR A 167 12.85 10.93 -19.39
CA TYR A 167 13.38 12.08 -20.13
C TYR A 167 14.76 11.81 -20.76
N ILE A 168 15.32 10.61 -20.56
CA ILE A 168 16.63 10.25 -21.10
C ILE A 168 16.54 10.11 -22.63
N PRO A 169 17.45 10.73 -23.39
CA PRO A 169 17.52 10.53 -24.84
C PRO A 169 17.76 9.06 -25.19
N VAL A 170 17.11 8.58 -26.26
CA VAL A 170 17.22 7.18 -26.72
C VAL A 170 18.67 6.71 -26.86
N GLY A 171 19.57 7.59 -27.33
CA GLY A 171 20.99 7.27 -27.54
C GLY A 171 21.78 7.05 -26.24
N GLU A 172 21.34 7.61 -25.12
CA GLU A 172 22.00 7.51 -23.81
C GLU A 172 21.40 6.41 -22.93
N LEU A 173 20.23 5.88 -23.32
CA LEU A 173 19.42 4.99 -22.50
C LEU A 173 20.15 3.69 -22.11
N THR A 174 20.92 3.10 -23.02
CA THR A 174 21.70 1.88 -22.74
C THR A 174 22.79 2.12 -21.69
N GLN A 175 23.49 3.25 -21.78
CA GLN A 175 24.52 3.59 -20.81
C GLN A 175 23.90 3.85 -19.44
N TRP A 176 22.78 4.58 -19.39
CA TRP A 176 22.04 4.81 -18.16
C TRP A 176 21.56 3.48 -17.55
N ALA A 177 20.97 2.60 -18.35
CA ALA A 177 20.50 1.29 -17.87
C ALA A 177 21.63 0.47 -17.24
N LEU A 178 22.84 0.50 -17.79
CA LEU A 178 23.99 -0.20 -17.21
C LEU A 178 24.49 0.45 -15.92
N ALA A 179 24.39 1.78 -15.80
CA ALA A 179 24.81 2.53 -14.61
C ALA A 179 23.83 2.44 -13.43
N HIS A 180 22.61 1.94 -13.65
CA HIS A 180 21.56 1.88 -12.62
C HIS A 180 21.14 0.43 -12.28
N PRO A 181 21.98 -0.32 -11.53
CA PRO A 181 21.70 -1.70 -11.11
C PRO A 181 20.54 -1.85 -10.13
N GLU A 182 20.09 -0.76 -9.51
CA GLU A 182 18.97 -0.75 -8.56
C GLU A 182 17.60 -1.00 -9.21
N TYR A 183 17.50 -0.92 -10.55
CA TYR A 183 16.29 -1.27 -11.30
C TYR A 183 16.39 -2.66 -11.89
N THR A 184 15.27 -3.38 -11.86
CA THR A 184 15.19 -4.72 -12.42
C THR A 184 15.24 -4.68 -13.95
N ARG A 185 15.64 -5.80 -14.55
CA ARG A 185 15.61 -5.98 -16.01
C ARG A 185 14.23 -5.64 -16.58
N GLU A 186 13.16 -6.11 -15.94
CA GLU A 186 11.78 -5.88 -16.38
C GLU A 186 11.41 -4.39 -16.36
N GLN A 187 11.78 -3.67 -15.29
CA GLN A 187 11.56 -2.23 -15.18
C GLN A 187 12.32 -1.48 -16.29
N ILE A 188 13.60 -1.79 -16.51
CA ILE A 188 14.39 -1.14 -17.57
C ILE A 188 13.82 -1.41 -18.96
N LEU A 189 13.36 -2.63 -19.25
CA LEU A 189 12.76 -2.96 -20.54
C LEU A 189 11.42 -2.25 -20.76
N ALA A 190 10.61 -2.10 -19.71
CA ALA A 190 9.36 -1.34 -19.76
C ALA A 190 9.61 0.15 -20.03
N LEU A 191 10.58 0.76 -19.33
CA LEU A 191 11.04 2.12 -19.59
C LEU A 191 11.49 2.29 -21.04
N THR A 192 12.32 1.36 -21.53
CA THR A 192 12.87 1.38 -22.89
C THR A 192 11.78 1.33 -23.95
N ALA A 193 10.79 0.47 -23.77
CA ALA A 193 9.64 0.39 -24.66
C ALA A 193 8.90 1.73 -24.73
N CYS A 194 8.60 2.34 -23.58
CA CYS A 194 7.88 3.62 -23.52
C CYS A 194 8.67 4.78 -24.15
N ILE A 195 9.98 4.88 -23.88
CA ILE A 195 10.82 5.93 -24.46
C ILE A 195 10.89 5.78 -25.98
N ALA A 196 11.07 4.55 -26.49
CA ALA A 196 11.08 4.27 -27.92
C ALA A 196 9.77 4.69 -28.61
N ASP A 197 8.63 4.35 -28.00
CA ASP A 197 7.31 4.70 -28.51
C ASP A 197 7.09 6.23 -28.50
N SER A 198 7.43 6.91 -27.39
CA SER A 198 7.28 8.37 -27.27
C SER A 198 8.24 9.17 -28.15
N SER A 199 9.37 8.58 -28.53
CA SER A 199 10.37 9.17 -29.44
C SER A 199 10.07 8.90 -30.92
N GLY A 200 8.96 8.22 -31.23
CA GLY A 200 8.51 7.97 -32.60
C GLY A 200 9.34 6.94 -33.36
N LEU A 201 10.05 6.03 -32.68
CA LEU A 201 10.83 4.99 -33.33
C LEU A 201 9.92 4.04 -34.11
N ARG A 202 10.37 3.61 -35.30
CA ARG A 202 9.63 2.63 -36.10
C ARG A 202 9.70 1.26 -35.42
N ARG A 203 8.73 0.39 -35.74
CA ARG A 203 8.62 -0.96 -35.16
C ARG A 203 9.93 -1.76 -35.20
N LYS A 204 10.68 -1.69 -36.31
CA LYS A 204 11.97 -2.39 -36.46
C LYS A 204 13.06 -1.81 -35.56
N GLU A 205 13.13 -0.48 -35.47
CA GLU A 205 14.11 0.24 -34.63
C GLU A 205 13.85 -0.01 -33.15
N ARG A 206 12.58 0.05 -32.75
CA ARG A 206 12.13 -0.32 -31.40
C ARG A 206 12.51 -1.74 -31.03
N ALA A 207 12.25 -2.71 -31.91
CA ALA A 207 12.60 -4.11 -31.67
C ALA A 207 14.11 -4.31 -31.53
N ALA A 208 14.90 -3.63 -32.37
CA ALA A 208 16.35 -3.67 -32.30
C ALA A 208 16.88 -3.07 -30.98
N LEU A 209 16.34 -1.93 -30.54
CA LEU A 209 16.72 -1.29 -29.28
C LEU A 209 16.41 -2.17 -28.08
N LEU A 210 15.23 -2.80 -28.04
CA LEU A 210 14.86 -3.72 -26.96
C LEU A 210 15.76 -4.96 -26.95
N ALA A 211 16.05 -5.56 -28.10
CA ALA A 211 16.96 -6.69 -28.19
C ALA A 211 18.39 -6.33 -27.73
N GLN A 212 18.87 -5.14 -28.11
CA GLN A 212 20.16 -4.63 -27.66
C GLN A 212 20.17 -4.43 -26.14
N MET A 213 19.11 -3.83 -25.58
CA MET A 213 18.99 -3.63 -24.14
C MET A 213 18.94 -4.96 -23.39
N GLU A 214 18.16 -5.93 -23.87
CA GLU A 214 18.09 -7.27 -23.29
C GLU A 214 19.45 -7.98 -23.28
N ALA A 215 20.21 -7.87 -24.37
CA ALA A 215 21.55 -8.43 -24.47
C ALA A 215 22.54 -7.72 -23.54
N ALA A 216 22.47 -6.39 -23.43
CA ALA A 216 23.32 -5.60 -22.53
C ALA A 216 23.04 -5.89 -21.05
N LEU A 217 21.80 -6.20 -20.71
CA LEU A 217 21.38 -6.58 -19.35
C LEU A 217 21.60 -8.07 -19.04
N HIS A 218 22.25 -8.84 -19.93
CA HIS A 218 22.54 -10.25 -19.70
C HIS A 218 23.67 -10.41 -18.67
N ASP A 219 23.27 -10.32 -17.40
CA ASP A 219 24.06 -10.70 -16.23
C ASP A 219 23.20 -11.64 -15.37
N PRO A 220 23.61 -12.91 -15.15
CA PRO A 220 22.84 -13.87 -14.35
C PRO A 220 22.69 -13.46 -12.87
N GLY A 221 23.40 -12.43 -12.40
CA GLY A 221 23.29 -11.90 -11.03
C GLY A 221 22.31 -10.73 -10.85
N ARG A 222 21.73 -10.16 -11.91
CA ARG A 222 20.87 -8.97 -11.83
C ARG A 222 19.43 -9.31 -11.46
N GLN A 223 19.24 -9.92 -10.29
CA GLN A 223 17.96 -9.84 -9.58
C GLN A 223 18.05 -8.59 -8.72
N GLY A 224 17.21 -7.58 -9.01
CA GLY A 224 17.13 -6.40 -8.16
C GLY A 224 16.78 -6.80 -6.71
N PRO A 225 17.06 -5.92 -5.73
CA PRO A 225 16.75 -6.18 -4.32
C PRO A 225 15.27 -6.49 -4.08
#